data_AF-A0AAJ0A6L2-F1
#
_entry.id   AF-A0AAJ0A6L2-F1
#
_cell.length_a   1.000
_cell.length_b   1.000
_cell.length_c   1.000
_cell.angle_alpha   90.00
_cell.angle_beta   90.00
_cell.angle_gamma   90.00
#
_symmetry.space_group_name_H-M   'P 1'
#
loop_
_entity.id
_entity.type
_entity.pdbx_description
1 polymer ?
#
loop_
_entity_poly.entity_id
_entity_poly.type
_entity_poly.pdbx_seq_one_letter_code
_entity_poly.pdbx_strand_id
1 'polypeptide(L)'
;ICRSPNLCKYNPDGLLCIEAQSTGCLTSTQLQTLKSIYSPVLDAVGSLVYPKMQLGSEFTGAVDSYFSGAVSPVSDWWRYAIFNDSNWNAMTLRPENSTIASGLNHFNIDTWEGNLSGFQNRGGKLRHWHDLADGVLSSESSPRYYEHVSQTMGMDSEALDVFYRFFRISGMSHCGSGNGATFIGHQSASTASLAPEEKVLMAMVRWVEGGVAPDTIMGTRYINGTSDNGVEFRRRHCRWPYHNVYQGSGYDKDPDTWKCVL
;
A
#
# COMPACT_ATOMS: atom_id res chain seq x y z
N ILE A 1 12.23 -1.12 -9.38
CA ILE A 1 11.05 -0.64 -8.60
C ILE A 1 9.78 -1.18 -9.25
N CYS A 2 9.00 -1.97 -8.52
CA CYS A 2 7.68 -2.39 -8.97
C CYS A 2 6.72 -1.19 -8.91
N ARG A 3 6.04 -0.88 -10.03
CA ARG A 3 5.18 0.32 -10.17
C ARG A 3 3.70 0.02 -10.19
N SER A 4 3.34 -1.26 -10.35
CA SER A 4 1.97 -1.75 -10.32
C SER A 4 2.00 -3.22 -9.91
N PRO A 5 2.16 -3.51 -8.60
CA PRO A 5 2.23 -4.88 -8.11
C PRO A 5 1.01 -5.73 -8.48
N ASN A 6 -0.15 -5.10 -8.64
CA ASN A 6 -1.39 -5.73 -9.09
C ASN A 6 -1.29 -6.38 -10.49
N LEU A 7 -0.37 -5.92 -11.35
CA LEU A 7 -0.11 -6.52 -12.66
C LEU A 7 0.90 -7.67 -12.60
N CYS A 8 1.62 -7.81 -11.49
CA CYS A 8 2.64 -8.84 -11.32
C CYS A 8 2.01 -10.16 -10.85
N LYS A 9 1.90 -11.12 -11.78
CA LYS A 9 1.51 -12.50 -11.50
C LYS A 9 2.74 -13.38 -11.41
N TYR A 10 3.46 -13.28 -10.29
CA TYR A 10 4.66 -14.08 -10.06
C TYR A 10 4.31 -15.52 -9.67
N ASN A 11 4.96 -16.50 -10.32
CA ASN A 11 4.92 -17.90 -9.90
C ASN A 11 6.30 -18.30 -9.32
N PRO A 12 6.40 -18.62 -8.02
CA PRO A 12 7.66 -19.00 -7.39
C PRO A 12 8.11 -20.45 -7.64
N ASP A 13 7.37 -21.26 -8.41
CA ASP A 13 7.68 -22.70 -8.59
C ASP A 13 9.09 -22.97 -9.13
N GLY A 14 9.65 -22.06 -9.91
CA GLY A 14 11.02 -22.15 -10.42
C GLY A 14 12.10 -22.03 -9.33
N LEU A 15 11.74 -21.70 -8.09
CA LEU A 15 12.65 -21.63 -6.95
C LEU A 15 12.78 -22.96 -6.20
N LEU A 16 12.04 -24.02 -6.56
CA LEU A 16 12.10 -25.30 -5.85
C LEU A 16 13.50 -25.94 -5.97
N CYS A 17 14.06 -26.39 -4.86
CA CYS A 17 15.34 -27.09 -4.85
C CYS A 17 15.27 -28.41 -5.65
N ILE A 18 16.28 -28.66 -6.49
CA ILE A 18 16.56 -30.01 -7.00
C ILE A 18 17.30 -30.82 -5.93
N GLU A 19 17.22 -32.15 -6.02
CA GLU A 19 17.87 -33.05 -5.04
C GLU A 19 19.36 -32.71 -4.88
N ALA A 20 19.80 -32.60 -3.61
CA ALA A 20 21.13 -32.16 -3.15
C ALA A 20 21.43 -30.64 -3.14
N GLN A 21 20.53 -29.76 -3.57
CA GLN A 21 20.69 -28.31 -3.37
C GLN A 21 20.10 -27.83 -2.03
N SER A 22 20.85 -27.01 -1.31
CA SER A 22 20.42 -26.36 -0.05
C SER A 22 20.58 -24.85 -0.05
N THR A 23 21.15 -24.27 -1.11
CA THR A 23 21.43 -22.83 -1.23
C THR A 23 20.94 -22.31 -2.59
N GLY A 24 20.34 -21.12 -2.63
CA GLY A 24 19.86 -20.51 -3.87
C GLY A 24 18.50 -21.03 -4.36
N CYS A 25 17.82 -21.84 -3.55
CA CYS A 25 16.51 -22.44 -3.83
C CYS A 25 15.69 -22.53 -2.54
N LEU A 26 14.42 -22.91 -2.66
CA LEU A 26 13.47 -23.10 -1.56
C LEU A 26 13.10 -24.58 -1.46
N THR A 27 13.05 -25.10 -0.24
CA THR A 27 12.43 -26.41 0.04
C THR A 27 10.93 -26.36 -0.28
N SER A 28 10.30 -27.52 -0.42
CA SER A 28 8.85 -27.60 -0.63
C SER A 28 8.06 -26.83 0.45
N THR A 29 8.48 -26.90 1.71
CA THR A 29 7.84 -26.18 2.82
C THR A 29 8.02 -24.67 2.67
N GLN A 30 9.24 -24.19 2.39
CA GLN A 30 9.49 -22.76 2.18
C GLN A 30 8.74 -22.19 0.98
N LEU A 31 8.64 -22.96 -0.11
CA LEU A 31 7.88 -22.57 -1.30
C LEU A 31 6.38 -22.47 -0.99
N GLN A 32 5.82 -23.42 -0.23
CA GLN A 32 4.43 -23.34 0.22
C GLN A 32 4.19 -22.13 1.13
N THR A 33 5.08 -21.86 2.08
CA THR A 33 5.03 -20.65 2.92
C THR A 33 5.04 -19.38 2.08
N LEU A 34 5.91 -19.30 1.07
CA LEU A 34 5.98 -18.16 0.16
C LEU A 34 4.67 -17.96 -0.60
N LYS A 35 4.06 -19.05 -1.10
CA LYS A 35 2.75 -19.00 -1.76
C LYS A 35 1.66 -18.53 -0.81
N SER A 36 1.67 -18.96 0.46
CA SER A 36 0.72 -18.48 1.47
C SER A 36 0.87 -16.99 1.76
N ILE A 37 2.10 -16.46 1.84
CA ILE A 37 2.36 -15.02 2.04
C ILE A 37 1.75 -14.17 0.91
N TYR A 38 1.86 -14.64 -0.34
CA TYR A 38 1.29 -13.95 -1.51
C TYR A 38 -0.12 -14.41 -1.87
N SER A 39 -0.82 -15.04 -0.92
CA SER A 39 -2.24 -15.39 -1.03
C SER A 39 -3.07 -14.54 -0.08
N PRO A 40 -4.35 -14.27 -0.41
CA PRO A 40 -5.24 -13.58 0.52
C PRO A 40 -5.48 -14.39 1.79
N VAL A 41 -5.77 -13.69 2.89
CA VAL A 41 -6.29 -14.30 4.11
C VAL A 41 -7.79 -14.46 3.97
N LEU A 42 -8.26 -15.71 4.10
CA LEU A 42 -9.67 -16.06 4.04
C LEU A 42 -10.16 -16.54 5.41
N ASP A 43 -11.43 -16.33 5.70
CA ASP A 43 -12.09 -16.89 6.88
C ASP A 43 -12.45 -18.38 6.65
N ALA A 44 -13.07 -19.01 7.65
CA ALA A 44 -13.42 -20.42 7.61
C ALA A 44 -14.46 -20.78 6.52
N VAL A 45 -15.23 -19.82 6.00
CA VAL A 45 -16.21 -20.04 4.92
C VAL A 45 -15.69 -19.59 3.55
N GLY A 46 -14.44 -19.11 3.48
CA GLY A 46 -13.79 -18.67 2.26
C GLY A 46 -14.02 -17.20 1.91
N SER A 47 -14.62 -16.40 2.79
CA SER A 47 -14.74 -14.95 2.60
C SER A 47 -13.40 -14.28 2.80
N LEU A 48 -13.14 -13.19 2.08
CA LEU A 48 -11.90 -12.45 2.23
C LEU A 48 -11.87 -11.69 3.56
N VAL A 49 -10.81 -11.90 4.34
CA VAL A 49 -10.48 -11.12 5.54
C VAL A 49 -9.51 -9.99 5.20
N TYR A 50 -8.42 -10.31 4.50
CA TYR A 50 -7.39 -9.32 4.14
C TYR A 50 -6.68 -9.73 2.84
N PRO A 51 -6.33 -8.79 1.94
CA PRO A 51 -5.65 -9.13 0.71
C PRO A 51 -4.24 -9.69 0.96
N LYS A 52 -3.67 -10.32 -0.07
CA LYS A 52 -2.27 -10.77 -0.05
C LYS A 52 -1.30 -9.62 0.19
N MET A 53 -0.09 -9.91 0.65
CA MET A 53 1.02 -8.96 0.57
C MET A 53 1.38 -8.70 -0.91
N GLN A 54 1.70 -7.45 -1.27
CA GLN A 54 2.19 -7.16 -2.61
C GLN A 54 3.65 -7.59 -2.79
N LEU A 55 4.01 -7.93 -4.02
CA LEU A 55 5.39 -8.24 -4.38
C LEU A 55 6.26 -6.98 -4.38
N GLY A 56 7.49 -7.12 -3.89
CA GLY A 56 8.47 -6.04 -3.80
C GLY A 56 8.58 -5.41 -2.42
N SER A 57 7.89 -5.96 -1.42
CA SER A 57 7.94 -5.50 -0.02
C SER A 57 8.96 -6.26 0.84
N GLU A 58 9.67 -7.23 0.26
CA GLU A 58 10.51 -8.20 0.98
C GLU A 58 11.71 -7.52 1.64
N PHE A 59 12.26 -6.47 1.00
CA PHE A 59 13.40 -5.69 1.50
C PHE A 59 13.00 -4.38 2.18
N THR A 60 11.70 -4.16 2.40
CA THR A 60 11.14 -2.89 2.89
C THR A 60 10.26 -3.11 4.12
N GLY A 61 10.66 -4.05 4.97
CA GLY A 61 10.10 -4.25 6.30
C GLY A 61 9.18 -5.47 6.45
N ALA A 62 8.83 -6.17 5.37
CA ALA A 62 8.00 -7.38 5.48
C ALA A 62 8.71 -8.51 6.24
N VAL A 63 10.02 -8.66 6.02
CA VAL A 63 10.83 -9.65 6.76
C VAL A 63 10.82 -9.35 8.26
N ASP A 64 11.08 -8.10 8.63
CA ASP A 64 11.14 -7.69 10.04
C ASP A 64 9.77 -7.77 10.71
N SER A 65 8.70 -7.41 9.98
CA SER A 65 7.34 -7.35 10.51
C SER A 65 6.67 -8.71 10.62
N TYR A 66 6.94 -9.62 9.69
CA TYR A 66 6.16 -10.86 9.53
C TYR A 66 6.99 -12.14 9.39
N PHE A 67 8.20 -12.09 8.83
CA PHE A 67 8.95 -13.31 8.46
C PHE A 67 10.11 -13.65 9.40
N SER A 68 10.23 -12.93 10.52
CA SER A 68 11.26 -13.17 11.55
C SER A 68 11.01 -14.43 12.39
N GLY A 69 9.81 -15.02 12.31
CA GLY A 69 9.38 -16.14 13.16
C GLY A 69 8.98 -15.74 14.57
N ALA A 70 9.07 -14.45 14.92
CA ALA A 70 8.59 -13.93 16.18
C ALA A 70 7.08 -13.70 16.16
N VAL A 71 6.43 -13.84 17.32
CA VAL A 71 5.03 -13.47 17.49
C VAL A 71 4.90 -11.95 17.36
N SER A 72 4.03 -11.49 16.47
CA SER A 72 3.78 -10.07 16.27
C SER A 72 3.25 -9.40 17.55
N PRO A 73 3.75 -8.21 17.92
CA PRO A 73 3.16 -7.40 19.00
C PRO A 73 1.67 -7.07 18.77
N VAL A 74 1.20 -7.10 17.53
CA VAL A 74 -0.21 -6.90 17.17
C VAL A 74 -1.11 -8.04 17.72
N SER A 75 -0.53 -9.14 18.20
CA SER A 75 -1.27 -10.20 18.90
C SER A 75 -2.00 -9.73 20.17
N ASP A 76 -1.59 -8.59 20.74
CA ASP A 76 -2.28 -7.98 21.89
C ASP A 76 -3.71 -7.53 21.56
N TRP A 77 -4.00 -7.20 20.29
CA TRP A 77 -5.38 -6.95 19.85
C TRP A 77 -6.26 -8.19 20.08
N TRP A 78 -5.75 -9.38 19.74
CA TRP A 78 -6.46 -10.63 19.96
C TRP A 78 -6.63 -10.94 21.45
N ARG A 79 -5.57 -10.76 22.25
CA ARG A 79 -5.62 -11.00 23.69
C ARG A 79 -6.61 -10.09 24.40
N TYR A 80 -6.46 -8.78 24.23
CA TYR A 80 -7.13 -7.82 25.11
C TYR A 80 -8.42 -7.26 24.53
N ALA A 81 -8.55 -7.13 23.21
CA ALA A 81 -9.76 -6.60 22.59
C ALA A 81 -10.71 -7.69 22.09
N ILE A 82 -10.20 -8.79 21.52
CA ILE A 82 -11.07 -9.83 20.95
C ILE A 82 -11.47 -10.88 21.99
N PHE A 83 -10.49 -11.52 22.63
CA PHE A 83 -10.77 -12.63 23.56
C PHE A 83 -10.88 -12.21 25.02
N ASN A 84 -10.40 -11.01 25.36
CA ASN A 84 -10.29 -10.54 26.74
C ASN A 84 -9.60 -11.58 27.65
N ASP A 85 -8.54 -12.20 27.13
CA ASP A 85 -7.72 -13.22 27.80
C ASP A 85 -6.23 -12.91 27.58
N SER A 86 -5.57 -12.48 28.64
CA SER A 86 -4.13 -12.15 28.64
C SER A 86 -3.24 -13.37 28.43
N ASN A 87 -3.73 -14.58 28.67
CA ASN A 87 -3.00 -15.84 28.47
C ASN A 87 -3.23 -16.43 27.08
N TRP A 88 -4.06 -15.80 26.23
CA TRP A 88 -4.33 -16.31 24.89
C TRP A 88 -3.04 -16.39 24.05
N ASN A 89 -2.88 -17.52 23.38
CA ASN A 89 -1.68 -17.84 22.60
C ASN A 89 -1.87 -17.53 21.12
N ALA A 90 -1.10 -16.57 20.60
CA ALA A 90 -1.09 -16.15 19.19
C ALA A 90 -0.85 -17.28 18.19
N MET A 91 -0.12 -18.33 18.60
CA MET A 91 0.13 -19.51 17.75
C MET A 91 -1.11 -20.38 17.52
N THR A 92 -2.21 -20.10 18.22
CA THR A 92 -3.49 -20.80 18.08
C THR A 92 -4.48 -20.06 17.19
N LEU A 93 -4.07 -18.95 16.57
CA LEU A 93 -4.91 -18.19 15.63
C LEU A 93 -5.32 -19.07 14.45
N ARG A 94 -6.62 -19.08 14.15
CA ARG A 94 -7.23 -19.83 13.05
C ARG A 94 -8.23 -18.96 12.27
N PRO A 95 -8.59 -19.34 11.04
CA PRO A 95 -9.55 -18.59 10.22
C PRO A 95 -10.90 -18.31 10.91
N GLU A 96 -11.37 -19.18 11.79
CA GLU A 96 -12.64 -18.99 12.53
C GLU A 96 -12.58 -17.77 13.47
N ASN A 97 -11.39 -17.39 13.94
CA ASN A 97 -11.23 -16.25 14.84
C ASN A 97 -11.48 -14.91 14.13
N SER A 98 -11.26 -14.83 12.81
CA SER A 98 -11.53 -13.63 12.02
C SER A 98 -13.01 -13.25 12.04
N THR A 99 -13.91 -14.22 12.02
CA THR A 99 -15.36 -13.97 12.13
C THR A 99 -15.74 -13.42 13.49
N ILE A 100 -15.09 -13.88 14.58
CA ILE A 100 -15.29 -13.34 15.93
C ILE A 100 -14.84 -11.87 15.98
N ALA A 101 -13.64 -11.59 15.47
CA ALA A 101 -13.09 -10.23 15.50
C ALA A 101 -13.95 -9.24 14.69
N SER A 102 -14.35 -9.62 13.47
CA SER A 102 -15.21 -8.79 12.63
C SER A 102 -16.63 -8.65 13.20
N GLY A 103 -17.16 -9.69 13.88
CA GLY A 103 -18.45 -9.60 14.55
C GLY A 103 -18.45 -8.65 15.75
N LEU A 104 -17.32 -8.53 16.46
CA LEU A 104 -17.17 -7.59 17.58
C LEU A 104 -17.03 -6.14 17.10
N ASN A 105 -16.16 -5.90 16.10
CA ASN A 105 -15.90 -4.59 15.48
C ASN A 105 -16.05 -3.40 16.44
N HIS A 106 -15.27 -3.43 17.54
CA HIS A 106 -15.38 -2.48 18.63
C HIS A 106 -15.36 -1.05 18.11
N PHE A 107 -16.44 -0.30 18.32
CA PHE A 107 -16.58 1.10 17.89
C PHE A 107 -16.41 1.35 16.38
N ASN A 108 -16.72 0.35 15.54
CA ASN A 108 -16.50 0.40 14.10
C ASN A 108 -15.03 0.62 13.70
N ILE A 109 -14.10 0.01 14.44
CA ILE A 109 -12.65 0.15 14.20
C ILE A 109 -12.22 -0.38 12.83
N ASP A 110 -13.01 -1.26 12.20
CA ASP A 110 -12.78 -1.71 10.82
C ASP A 110 -12.63 -0.53 9.84
N THR A 111 -13.33 0.58 10.10
CA THR A 111 -13.24 1.83 9.32
C THR A 111 -13.44 1.60 7.80
N TRP A 112 -14.36 0.68 7.46
CA TRP A 112 -14.59 0.22 6.09
C TRP A 112 -15.87 0.78 5.45
N GLU A 113 -16.41 1.89 5.96
CA GLU A 113 -17.61 2.52 5.40
C GLU A 113 -17.33 3.08 3.99
N GLY A 114 -18.06 2.57 2.99
CA GLY A 114 -17.97 3.03 1.60
C GLY A 114 -18.76 4.31 1.29
N ASN A 115 -19.76 4.67 2.12
CA ASN A 115 -20.60 5.83 1.86
C ASN A 115 -20.01 7.12 2.42
N LEU A 116 -19.33 7.89 1.57
CA LEU A 116 -18.72 9.17 1.93
C LEU A 116 -19.60 10.39 1.60
N SER A 117 -20.90 10.20 1.30
CA SER A 117 -21.80 11.28 0.88
C SER A 117 -21.85 12.43 1.88
N GLY A 118 -21.84 12.13 3.19
CA GLY A 118 -21.83 13.15 4.22
C GLY A 118 -20.58 14.06 4.17
N PHE A 119 -19.41 13.48 3.87
CA PHE A 119 -18.16 14.22 3.72
C PHE A 119 -18.15 15.04 2.42
N GLN A 120 -18.58 14.43 1.31
CA GLN A 120 -18.70 15.09 0.01
C GLN A 120 -19.67 16.27 0.05
N ASN A 121 -20.85 16.12 0.64
CA ASN A 121 -21.90 17.15 0.69
C ASN A 121 -21.48 18.39 1.50
N ARG A 122 -20.50 18.26 2.40
CA ARG A 122 -19.90 19.39 3.13
C ARG A 122 -18.72 20.03 2.38
N GLY A 123 -18.45 19.61 1.15
CA GLY A 123 -17.34 20.11 0.33
C GLY A 123 -15.98 19.52 0.70
N GLY A 124 -15.93 18.48 1.54
CA GLY A 124 -14.68 17.87 1.99
C GLY A 124 -13.85 17.31 0.84
N LYS A 125 -12.52 17.42 0.92
CA LYS A 125 -11.56 16.84 -0.03
C LYS A 125 -10.67 15.82 0.68
N LEU A 126 -10.61 14.61 0.12
CA LEU A 126 -9.86 13.48 0.62
C LEU A 126 -8.78 13.11 -0.39
N ARG A 127 -7.53 13.18 0.08
CA ARG A 127 -6.36 12.67 -0.63
C ARG A 127 -5.84 11.47 0.14
N HIS A 128 -5.92 10.31 -0.48
CA HIS A 128 -5.43 9.04 0.03
C HIS A 128 -4.18 8.66 -0.76
N TRP A 129 -3.19 8.08 -0.10
CA TRP A 129 -2.08 7.43 -0.79
C TRP A 129 -1.72 6.12 -0.10
N HIS A 130 -1.06 5.23 -0.84
CA HIS A 130 -0.44 4.02 -0.28
C HIS A 130 0.86 3.71 -1.03
N ASP A 131 1.75 3.07 -0.31
CA ASP A 131 3.15 2.85 -0.64
C ASP A 131 3.28 1.49 -1.32
N LEU A 132 3.79 1.44 -2.56
CA LEU A 132 3.74 0.20 -3.35
C LEU A 132 4.77 -0.87 -2.92
N ALA A 133 5.68 -0.52 -2.00
CA ALA A 133 6.61 -1.45 -1.37
C ALA A 133 6.40 -1.48 0.16
N ASP A 134 5.19 -1.21 0.65
CA ASP A 134 4.89 -1.24 2.08
C ASP A 134 5.06 -2.65 2.68
N GLY A 135 6.04 -2.84 3.56
CA GLY A 135 6.27 -4.13 4.24
C GLY A 135 5.36 -4.41 5.43
N VAL A 136 4.55 -3.44 5.85
CA VAL A 136 3.73 -3.50 7.05
C VAL A 136 2.25 -3.61 6.71
N LEU A 137 1.74 -2.76 5.82
CA LEU A 137 0.34 -2.81 5.39
C LEU A 137 0.28 -3.19 3.91
N SER A 138 -0.63 -4.08 3.54
CA SER A 138 -0.73 -4.45 2.12
C SER A 138 -1.29 -3.28 1.32
N SER A 139 -0.51 -2.83 0.33
CA SER A 139 -0.93 -1.83 -0.64
C SER A 139 -2.08 -2.29 -1.54
N GLU A 140 -2.40 -3.58 -1.55
CA GLU A 140 -3.58 -4.14 -2.22
C GLU A 140 -4.89 -3.79 -1.48
N SER A 141 -4.82 -3.36 -0.21
CA SER A 141 -6.02 -2.99 0.58
C SER A 141 -6.64 -1.66 0.13
N SER A 142 -5.81 -0.64 -0.11
CA SER A 142 -6.32 0.70 -0.49
C SER A 142 -7.09 0.76 -1.82
N PRO A 143 -6.66 0.09 -2.90
CA PRO A 143 -7.47 -0.04 -4.10
C PRO A 143 -8.84 -0.66 -3.80
N ARG A 144 -8.90 -1.69 -2.94
CA ARG A 144 -10.19 -2.30 -2.57
C ARG A 144 -11.10 -1.34 -1.85
N TYR A 145 -10.57 -0.50 -0.96
CA TYR A 145 -11.35 0.54 -0.32
C TYR A 145 -11.85 1.58 -1.33
N TYR A 146 -11.00 2.00 -2.28
CA TYR A 146 -11.41 2.91 -3.35
C TYR A 146 -12.55 2.33 -4.19
N GLU A 147 -12.44 1.07 -4.62
CA GLU A 147 -13.50 0.39 -5.37
C GLU A 147 -14.77 0.18 -4.53
N HIS A 148 -14.62 -0.09 -3.23
CA HIS A 148 -15.76 -0.19 -2.32
C HIS A 148 -16.53 1.13 -2.24
N VAL A 149 -15.83 2.27 -2.07
CA VAL A 149 -16.44 3.61 -2.08
C VAL A 149 -17.13 3.89 -3.42
N SER A 150 -16.46 3.59 -4.54
CA SER A 150 -17.02 3.76 -5.89
C SER A 150 -18.34 3.00 -6.04
N GLN A 151 -18.35 1.71 -5.68
CA GLN A 151 -19.52 0.84 -5.78
C GLN A 151 -20.65 1.28 -4.84
N THR A 152 -20.33 1.60 -3.58
CA THR A 152 -21.32 1.98 -2.57
C THR A 152 -21.99 3.33 -2.90
N MET A 153 -21.24 4.28 -3.45
CA MET A 153 -21.79 5.60 -3.83
C MET A 153 -22.36 5.61 -5.26
N GLY A 154 -22.14 4.56 -6.05
CA GLY A 154 -22.52 4.53 -7.47
C GLY A 154 -21.77 5.57 -8.30
N MET A 155 -20.51 5.85 -7.94
CA MET A 155 -19.67 6.88 -8.56
C MET A 155 -18.47 6.24 -9.25
N ASP A 156 -18.28 6.53 -10.54
CA ASP A 156 -17.05 6.16 -11.23
C ASP A 156 -15.85 7.00 -10.75
N SER A 157 -14.67 6.74 -11.31
CA SER A 157 -13.44 7.44 -10.91
C SER A 157 -13.52 8.95 -11.15
N GLU A 158 -14.19 9.40 -12.23
CA GLU A 158 -14.32 10.83 -12.54
C GLU A 158 -15.26 11.53 -11.56
N ALA A 159 -16.38 10.90 -11.19
CA ALA A 159 -17.27 11.40 -10.15
C ALA A 159 -16.59 11.43 -8.77
N LEU A 160 -15.78 10.42 -8.43
CA LEU A 160 -14.98 10.42 -7.21
C LEU A 160 -13.92 11.52 -7.21
N ASP A 161 -13.26 11.80 -8.34
CA ASP A 161 -12.16 12.77 -8.45
C ASP A 161 -12.53 14.19 -7.99
N VAL A 162 -13.83 14.52 -7.91
CA VAL A 162 -14.36 15.77 -7.37
C VAL A 162 -14.00 15.96 -5.90
N PHE A 163 -13.89 14.88 -5.12
CA PHE A 163 -13.67 14.95 -3.67
C PHE A 163 -12.73 13.89 -3.11
N TYR A 164 -12.50 12.77 -3.79
CA TYR A 164 -11.68 11.65 -3.31
C TYR A 164 -10.70 11.19 -4.40
N ARG A 165 -9.41 11.40 -4.15
CA ARG A 165 -8.33 10.95 -5.04
C ARG A 165 -7.36 10.06 -4.27
N PHE A 166 -7.11 8.86 -4.81
CA PHE A 166 -6.18 7.87 -4.26
C PHE A 166 -4.93 7.79 -5.14
N PHE A 167 -3.72 7.85 -4.55
CA PHE A 167 -2.45 7.82 -5.26
C PHE A 167 -1.59 6.63 -4.83
N ARG A 168 -0.90 6.01 -5.79
CA ARG A 168 0.01 4.87 -5.52
C ARG A 168 1.46 5.29 -5.67
N ILE A 169 2.22 5.25 -4.58
CA ILE A 169 3.58 5.80 -4.52
C ILE A 169 4.59 4.68 -4.80
N SER A 170 5.17 4.72 -6.00
CA SER A 170 6.11 3.69 -6.44
C SER A 170 7.44 3.72 -5.67
N GLY A 171 7.83 2.56 -5.14
CA GLY A 171 9.10 2.36 -4.41
C GLY A 171 9.15 2.97 -3.02
N MET A 172 8.01 3.39 -2.46
CA MET A 172 7.89 3.79 -1.06
C MET A 172 7.66 2.57 -0.18
N SER A 173 8.44 2.48 0.90
CA SER A 173 8.22 1.58 2.02
C SER A 173 7.18 2.18 2.97
N HIS A 174 6.86 1.51 4.08
CA HIS A 174 5.85 1.95 5.03
C HIS A 174 6.08 3.38 5.52
N CYS A 175 5.16 4.28 5.13
CA CYS A 175 5.14 5.69 5.45
C CYS A 175 6.39 6.50 5.01
N GLY A 176 7.23 5.99 4.12
CA GLY A 176 8.43 6.71 3.66
C GLY A 176 9.59 5.79 3.32
N SER A 177 10.81 6.35 3.24
CA SER A 177 12.03 5.62 2.85
C SER A 177 11.85 4.84 1.54
N GLY A 178 12.54 3.72 1.32
CA GLY A 178 12.45 2.92 0.10
C GLY A 178 13.35 3.40 -1.05
N ASN A 179 13.32 2.65 -2.15
CA ASN A 179 14.21 2.86 -3.31
C ASN A 179 13.61 3.74 -4.41
N GLY A 180 12.39 4.24 -4.21
CA GLY A 180 11.67 5.07 -5.17
C GLY A 180 11.85 6.58 -4.98
N ALA A 181 11.03 7.33 -5.70
CA ALA A 181 10.88 8.78 -5.50
C ALA A 181 9.84 9.05 -4.40
N THR A 182 10.25 8.93 -3.15
CA THR A 182 9.34 8.76 -1.99
C THR A 182 9.17 10.04 -1.16
N PHE A 183 9.95 11.07 -1.46
CA PHE A 183 9.81 12.38 -0.84
C PHE A 183 8.65 13.13 -1.48
N ILE A 184 7.45 12.93 -0.92
CA ILE A 184 6.19 13.55 -1.35
C ILE A 184 5.68 14.61 -0.35
N GLY A 185 6.44 14.91 0.71
CA GLY A 185 6.10 15.94 1.69
C GLY A 185 4.87 15.64 2.57
N HIS A 186 4.58 14.37 2.85
CA HIS A 186 3.57 13.95 3.84
C HIS A 186 4.05 14.12 5.28
N GLN A 187 5.37 14.19 5.51
CA GLN A 187 6.00 14.50 6.78
C GLN A 187 7.16 15.48 6.58
N SER A 188 7.62 16.12 7.67
CA SER A 188 8.74 17.07 7.60
C SER A 188 9.99 16.45 6.99
N ALA A 189 10.33 15.22 7.38
CA ALA A 189 11.49 14.49 6.87
C ALA A 189 11.39 14.09 5.39
N SER A 190 10.20 14.09 4.80
CA SER A 190 9.98 13.72 3.39
C SER A 190 9.70 14.93 2.49
N THR A 191 9.93 16.15 2.98
CA THR A 191 9.71 17.39 2.23
C THR A 191 10.87 17.63 1.26
N ALA A 192 10.61 17.55 -0.05
CA ALA A 192 11.56 17.95 -1.08
C ALA A 192 11.48 19.44 -1.44
N SER A 193 10.27 20.01 -1.35
CA SER A 193 9.93 21.39 -1.69
C SER A 193 8.62 21.78 -1.02
N LEU A 194 8.28 23.07 -1.03
CA LEU A 194 6.98 23.57 -0.61
C LEU A 194 5.97 23.71 -1.78
N ALA A 195 6.40 23.42 -3.01
CA ALA A 195 5.52 23.43 -4.17
C ALA A 195 4.35 22.43 -3.99
N PRO A 196 3.10 22.81 -4.30
CA PRO A 196 1.94 21.92 -4.17
C PRO A 196 2.07 20.60 -4.95
N GLU A 197 2.83 20.57 -6.04
CA GLU A 197 3.09 19.37 -6.82
C GLU A 197 3.99 18.37 -6.09
N GLU A 198 4.89 18.85 -5.23
CA GLU A 198 5.95 18.08 -4.56
C GLU A 198 5.69 17.87 -3.06
N LYS A 199 4.62 18.48 -2.54
CA LYS A 199 4.23 18.40 -1.14
C LYS A 199 2.74 18.17 -1.00
N VAL A 200 2.38 16.95 -0.61
CA VAL A 200 0.98 16.55 -0.54
C VAL A 200 0.15 17.45 0.37
N LEU A 201 0.68 17.91 1.51
CA LEU A 201 -0.04 18.87 2.37
C LEU A 201 -0.42 20.14 1.61
N MET A 202 0.53 20.72 0.85
CA MET A 202 0.28 21.93 0.05
C MET A 202 -0.64 21.65 -1.14
N ALA A 203 -0.60 20.43 -1.71
CA ALA A 203 -1.58 19.99 -2.70
C ALA A 203 -3.02 20.03 -2.16
N MET A 204 -3.21 19.67 -0.88
CA MET A 204 -4.53 19.73 -0.25
C MET A 204 -5.00 21.16 -0.01
N VAL A 205 -4.12 22.03 0.49
CA VAL A 205 -4.42 23.47 0.64
C VAL A 205 -4.88 24.05 -0.69
N ARG A 206 -4.11 23.79 -1.77
CA ARG A 206 -4.46 24.25 -3.11
C ARG A 206 -5.79 23.68 -3.62
N TRP A 207 -6.10 22.43 -3.32
CA TRP A 207 -7.36 21.82 -3.73
C TRP A 207 -8.55 22.42 -2.98
N VAL A 208 -8.45 22.57 -1.66
CA VAL A 208 -9.54 23.07 -0.81
C VAL A 208 -9.78 24.57 -1.05
N GLU A 209 -8.72 25.38 -1.10
CA GLU A 209 -8.84 26.84 -1.17
C GLU A 209 -8.85 27.36 -2.61
N GLY A 210 -8.06 26.74 -3.48
CA GLY A 210 -7.90 27.16 -4.88
C GLY A 210 -8.73 26.36 -5.89
N GLY A 211 -9.41 25.29 -5.45
CA GLY A 211 -10.18 24.41 -6.34
C GLY A 211 -9.33 23.58 -7.31
N VAL A 212 -8.00 23.59 -7.19
CA VAL A 212 -7.09 22.89 -8.12
C VAL A 212 -6.66 21.55 -7.51
N ALA A 213 -7.38 20.50 -7.89
CA ALA A 213 -7.11 19.14 -7.47
C ALA A 213 -5.80 18.59 -8.10
N PRO A 214 -5.01 17.77 -7.38
CA PRO A 214 -3.80 17.18 -7.93
C PRO A 214 -4.14 16.00 -8.85
N ASP A 215 -3.64 15.98 -10.08
CA ASP A 215 -3.75 14.80 -10.98
C ASP A 215 -2.64 13.78 -10.74
N THR A 216 -1.50 14.24 -10.24
CA THR A 216 -0.35 13.42 -9.84
C THR A 216 0.28 13.99 -8.57
N ILE A 217 1.11 13.19 -7.91
CA ILE A 217 1.99 13.65 -6.83
C ILE A 217 3.44 13.48 -7.30
N MET A 218 4.20 14.56 -7.38
CA MET A 218 5.62 14.47 -7.70
C MET A 218 6.39 14.00 -6.47
N GLY A 219 7.00 12.82 -6.57
CA GLY A 219 7.97 12.35 -5.60
C GLY A 219 9.40 12.68 -6.04
N THR A 220 10.27 12.86 -5.06
CA THR A 220 11.72 12.99 -5.27
C THR A 220 12.48 11.81 -4.66
N ARG A 221 13.49 11.30 -5.37
CA ARG A 221 14.51 10.41 -4.84
C ARG A 221 15.80 11.22 -4.71
N TYR A 222 16.40 11.21 -3.53
CA TYR A 222 17.74 11.75 -3.34
C TYR A 222 18.82 10.67 -3.40
N ILE A 223 20.02 11.02 -3.83
CA ILE A 223 21.17 10.10 -3.84
C ILE A 223 21.42 9.61 -2.41
N ASN A 224 21.53 8.29 -2.22
CA ASN A 224 21.64 7.65 -0.90
C ASN A 224 20.50 7.99 0.09
N GLY A 225 19.39 8.58 -0.38
CA GLY A 225 18.22 8.90 0.44
C GLY A 225 18.35 10.15 1.29
N THR A 226 19.38 10.97 1.08
CA THR A 226 19.59 12.22 1.84
C THR A 226 19.61 13.43 0.92
N SER A 227 18.93 14.50 1.31
CA SER A 227 18.84 15.74 0.53
C SER A 227 20.20 16.33 0.16
N ASP A 228 21.19 16.13 1.02
CA ASP A 228 22.53 16.72 0.91
C ASP A 228 23.31 16.20 -0.31
N ASN A 229 22.98 15.00 -0.80
CA ASN A 229 23.67 14.38 -1.93
C ASN A 229 23.03 14.75 -3.28
N GLY A 230 22.00 15.59 -3.31
CA GLY A 230 21.31 16.00 -4.52
C GLY A 230 20.26 14.99 -5.00
N VAL A 231 19.45 15.45 -5.97
CA VAL A 231 18.33 14.67 -6.54
C VAL A 231 18.88 13.59 -7.47
N GLU A 232 18.51 12.34 -7.22
CA GLU A 232 18.81 11.22 -8.12
C GLU A 232 17.81 11.15 -9.27
N PHE A 233 16.50 11.25 -8.96
CA PHE A 233 15.42 11.32 -9.95
C PHE A 233 14.11 11.80 -9.33
N ARG A 234 13.14 12.12 -10.19
CA ARG A 234 11.77 12.47 -9.81
C ARG A 234 10.75 11.60 -10.55
N ARG A 235 9.56 11.45 -9.97
CA ARG A 235 8.47 10.69 -10.58
C ARG A 235 7.12 11.28 -10.22
N ARG A 236 6.26 11.48 -11.22
CA ARG A 236 4.84 11.78 -11.01
C ARG A 236 4.09 10.49 -10.70
N HIS A 237 3.67 10.30 -9.45
CA HIS A 237 2.85 9.16 -9.04
C HIS A 237 1.41 9.37 -9.46
N CYS A 238 0.82 8.36 -10.09
CA CYS A 238 -0.50 8.43 -10.69
C CYS A 238 -1.59 8.23 -9.63
N ARG A 239 -2.71 8.92 -9.84
CA ARG A 239 -3.97 8.59 -9.15
C ARG A 239 -4.52 7.27 -9.69
N TRP A 240 -5.15 6.48 -8.84
CA TRP A 240 -5.90 5.28 -9.22
C TRP A 240 -7.14 5.66 -10.06
N PRO A 241 -7.54 4.85 -11.08
CA PRO A 241 -6.99 3.54 -11.46
C PRO A 241 -5.75 3.60 -12.36
N TYR A 242 -5.27 4.80 -12.71
CA TYR A 242 -4.13 4.95 -13.58
C TYR A 242 -2.86 4.31 -12.99
N HIS A 243 -2.01 3.86 -13.90
CA HIS A 243 -0.71 3.27 -13.60
C HIS A 243 0.38 3.96 -14.40
N ASN A 244 1.59 3.95 -13.84
CA ASN A 244 2.71 4.69 -14.40
C ASN A 244 3.49 3.85 -15.41
N VAL A 245 3.50 4.27 -16.68
CA VAL A 245 4.09 3.52 -17.80
C VAL A 245 5.24 4.31 -18.43
N TYR A 246 6.41 3.69 -18.49
CA TYR A 246 7.55 4.22 -19.23
C TYR A 246 7.26 4.13 -20.72
N GLN A 247 7.51 5.21 -21.44
CA GLN A 247 7.15 5.31 -22.86
C GLN A 247 8.14 4.60 -23.80
N GLY A 248 9.21 4.00 -23.28
CA GLY A 248 10.16 3.20 -24.07
C GLY A 248 11.28 4.01 -24.72
N SER A 249 11.29 5.33 -24.57
CA SER A 249 12.32 6.23 -25.08
C SER A 249 12.70 7.30 -24.04
N GLY A 250 13.94 7.79 -24.12
CA GLY A 250 14.48 8.78 -23.18
C GLY A 250 15.03 8.19 -21.88
N TYR A 251 15.49 9.05 -20.97
CA TYR A 251 16.11 8.63 -19.72
C TYR A 251 15.05 8.24 -18.68
N ASP A 252 15.10 7.02 -18.13
CA ASP A 252 14.05 6.49 -17.23
C ASP A 252 13.90 7.26 -15.90
N LYS A 253 14.93 8.02 -15.50
CA LYS A 253 14.91 8.91 -14.33
C LYS A 253 14.29 10.28 -14.63
N ASP A 254 14.03 10.62 -15.89
CA ASP A 254 13.26 11.80 -16.26
C ASP A 254 11.77 11.57 -15.95
N PRO A 255 11.09 12.46 -15.21
CA PRO A 255 9.65 12.35 -14.97
C PRO A 255 8.80 12.45 -16.25
N ASP A 256 9.29 13.07 -17.33
CA ASP A 256 8.52 13.34 -18.55
C ASP A 256 8.50 12.17 -19.54
N THR A 257 9.38 11.18 -19.36
CA THR A 257 9.38 9.94 -20.17
C THR A 257 8.35 8.91 -19.65
N TRP A 258 7.50 9.31 -18.70
CA TRP A 258 6.53 8.46 -18.04
C TRP A 258 5.14 9.09 -18.13
N LYS A 259 4.12 8.24 -18.30
CA LYS A 259 2.73 8.68 -18.37
C LYS A 259 1.83 7.82 -17.49
N CYS A 260 0.83 8.48 -16.92
CA CYS A 260 -0.30 7.80 -16.30
C CYS A 260 -1.23 7.28 -17.41
N VAL A 261 -1.37 5.97 -17.48
CA VAL A 261 -2.25 5.26 -18.42
C VAL A 261 -3.29 4.53 -17.60
N LEU A 262 -4.53 4.47 -18.08
CA LEU A 262 -5.60 3.71 -17.43
C LEU A 262 -5.37 2.22 -17.65
#